data_AF-A0A9E1NB87-F1
#
_entry.id   AF-A0A9E1NB87-F1
#
_cell.length_a   1.000
_cell.length_b   1.000
_cell.length_c   1.000
_cell.angle_alpha   90.00
_cell.angle_beta   90.00
_cell.angle_gamma   90.00
#
_symmetry.space_group_name_H-M   'P 1'
#
loop_
_entity.id
_entity.type
_entity.pdbx_description
1 polymer ?
#
loop_
_entity_poly.entity_id
_entity_poly.type
_entity_poly.pdbx_seq_one_letter_code
_entity_poly.pdbx_strand_id
1 'polypeptide(L)'
;MTDPLVRQGEDGRLLLQHGPIDLIIELFGSKDEVRQAYVQATAYFRDLLDGLVEELTMLRRPVGAAYPMFQGPVAQDMARAVWPHRDDFITPMAAVAGAVADAVLQAAIKDRTLEKGYVNNGGDIALYLSPGASLN
;
A
#
# COMPACT_ATOMS: atom_id res chain seq x y z
N MET A 1 -11.48 -5.31 -13.48
CA MET A 1 -10.38 -6.27 -13.68
C MET A 1 -10.78 -7.63 -13.10
N THR A 2 -9.90 -8.63 -13.03
CA THR A 2 -10.17 -9.86 -12.26
C THR A 2 -10.14 -9.55 -10.77
N ASP A 3 -10.90 -10.26 -9.94
CA ASP A 3 -10.81 -10.10 -8.48
C ASP A 3 -9.40 -10.40 -7.95
N PRO A 4 -8.98 -9.76 -6.84
CA PRO A 4 -7.72 -10.08 -6.19
C PRO A 4 -7.71 -11.51 -5.66
N LEU A 5 -6.57 -12.19 -5.78
CA LEU A 5 -6.32 -13.45 -5.12
C LEU A 5 -5.97 -13.20 -3.65
N VAL A 6 -6.69 -13.87 -2.75
CA VAL A 6 -6.53 -13.74 -1.30
C VAL A 6 -6.17 -15.12 -0.76
N ARG A 7 -5.01 -15.23 -0.09
CA ARG A 7 -4.55 -16.48 0.53
C ARG A 7 -4.01 -16.22 1.93
N GLN A 8 -4.29 -17.12 2.85
CA GLN A 8 -3.67 -17.11 4.18
C GLN A 8 -2.60 -18.21 4.23
N GLY A 9 -1.36 -17.82 4.52
CA GLY A 9 -0.23 -18.73 4.65
C GLY A 9 -0.31 -19.58 5.92
N GLU A 10 0.40 -20.70 5.94
CA GLU A 10 0.53 -21.57 7.12
C GLU A 10 1.24 -20.86 8.29
N ASP A 11 2.05 -19.85 7.99
CA ASP A 11 2.71 -18.96 8.95
C ASP A 11 1.80 -17.86 9.49
N GLY A 12 0.52 -17.81 9.07
CA GLY A 12 -0.48 -16.84 9.52
C GLY A 12 -0.47 -15.52 8.76
N ARG A 13 0.43 -15.36 7.78
CA ARG A 13 0.51 -14.16 6.93
C ARG A 13 -0.62 -14.12 5.92
N LEU A 14 -1.07 -12.93 5.59
CA LEU A 14 -2.01 -12.68 4.50
C LEU A 14 -1.22 -12.37 3.22
N LEU A 15 -1.57 -13.08 2.14
CA LEU A 15 -1.05 -12.89 0.80
C LEU A 15 -2.15 -12.30 -0.08
N LEU A 16 -1.93 -11.11 -0.64
CA LEU A 16 -2.85 -10.44 -1.55
C LEU A 16 -2.19 -10.20 -2.89
N GLN A 17 -2.80 -10.67 -3.98
CA GLN A 17 -2.26 -10.50 -5.32
C GLN A 17 -3.32 -9.95 -6.28
N HIS A 18 -3.01 -8.87 -7.00
CA HIS A 18 -3.87 -8.30 -8.03
C HIS A 18 -3.01 -7.66 -9.14
N GLY A 19 -3.09 -8.23 -10.35
CA GLY A 19 -2.24 -7.80 -11.46
C GLY A 19 -0.75 -7.95 -11.10
N PRO A 20 0.08 -6.88 -11.23
CA PRO A 20 1.50 -6.92 -10.89
C PRO A 20 1.78 -6.72 -9.39
N ILE A 21 0.76 -6.46 -8.57
CA ILE A 21 0.94 -6.18 -7.14
C ILE A 21 0.81 -7.47 -6.35
N ASP A 22 1.80 -7.77 -5.51
CA ASP A 22 1.84 -8.94 -4.62
C ASP A 22 2.27 -8.48 -3.22
N LEU A 23 1.37 -8.63 -2.25
CA LEU A 23 1.55 -8.14 -0.88
C LEU A 23 1.66 -9.31 0.09
N ILE A 24 2.68 -9.24 0.95
CA ILE A 24 2.82 -10.08 2.14
C ILE A 24 2.54 -9.22 3.37
N ILE A 25 1.52 -9.58 4.13
CA ILE A 25 1.04 -8.80 5.27
C ILE A 25 1.10 -9.66 6.53
N GLU A 26 1.71 -9.12 7.58
CA GLU A 26 1.71 -9.73 8.91
C GLU A 26 1.34 -8.68 9.95
N LEU A 27 0.32 -8.97 10.76
CA LEU A 27 -0.18 -8.09 11.81
C LEU A 27 -0.17 -8.81 13.16
N PHE A 28 0.13 -8.08 14.21
CA PHE A 28 0.29 -8.60 15.57
C PHE A 28 -0.67 -7.91 16.52
N GLY A 29 -1.33 -8.68 17.37
CA GLY A 29 -2.31 -8.22 18.34
C GLY A 29 -3.28 -9.33 18.72
N SER A 30 -4.46 -8.96 19.24
CA SER A 30 -5.49 -9.95 19.53
C SER A 30 -5.98 -10.62 18.24
N LYS A 31 -6.35 -11.91 18.32
CA LYS A 31 -6.79 -12.68 17.14
C LYS A 31 -7.98 -12.04 16.41
N ASP A 32 -8.90 -11.42 17.15
CA ASP A 32 -10.07 -10.78 16.54
C ASP A 32 -9.68 -9.48 15.81
N GLU A 33 -8.83 -8.65 16.42
CA GLU A 33 -8.32 -7.42 15.80
C GLU A 33 -7.52 -7.71 14.52
N VAL A 34 -6.63 -8.70 14.55
CA VAL A 34 -5.85 -9.12 13.36
C VAL A 34 -6.77 -9.60 12.25
N ARG A 35 -7.80 -10.41 12.57
CA ARG A 35 -8.76 -10.90 11.58
C ARG A 35 -9.54 -9.74 10.94
N GLN A 36 -10.00 -8.77 11.72
CA GLN A 36 -10.71 -7.59 11.20
C GLN A 36 -9.80 -6.72 10.33
N ALA A 37 -8.54 -6.52 10.75
CA ALA A 37 -7.56 -5.77 9.99
C ALA A 37 -7.26 -6.41 8.62
N TYR A 38 -7.15 -7.75 8.56
CA TYR A 38 -7.00 -8.48 7.29
C TYR A 38 -8.23 -8.34 6.38
N VAL A 39 -9.44 -8.30 6.93
CA VAL A 39 -10.66 -8.01 6.16
C VAL A 39 -10.60 -6.59 5.57
N GLN A 40 -10.21 -5.59 6.37
CA GLN A 40 -10.07 -4.20 5.92
C GLN A 40 -9.00 -4.05 4.82
N ALA A 41 -7.83 -4.69 5.01
CA ALA A 41 -6.76 -4.70 4.02
C ALA A 41 -7.24 -5.29 2.68
N THR A 42 -7.91 -6.45 2.74
CA THR A 42 -8.43 -7.15 1.55
C THR A 42 -9.49 -6.33 0.82
N ALA A 43 -10.41 -5.69 1.57
CA ALA A 43 -11.45 -4.85 1.01
C ALA A 43 -10.85 -3.64 0.27
N TYR A 44 -9.89 -2.94 0.89
CA TYR A 44 -9.22 -1.80 0.27
C TYR A 44 -8.39 -2.20 -0.96
N PHE A 45 -7.68 -3.32 -0.88
CA PHE A 45 -6.83 -3.82 -1.97
C PHE A 45 -7.62 -4.18 -3.23
N ARG A 46 -8.89 -4.59 -3.11
CA ARG A 46 -9.76 -4.92 -4.23
C ARG A 46 -9.89 -3.77 -5.22
N ASP A 47 -10.16 -2.57 -4.72
CA ASP A 47 -10.46 -1.39 -5.55
C ASP A 47 -9.20 -0.58 -5.91
N LEU A 48 -8.08 -0.85 -5.23
CA LEU A 48 -6.84 -0.08 -5.37
C LEU A 48 -6.27 -0.08 -6.79
N LEU A 49 -6.20 -1.25 -7.45
CA LEU A 49 -5.59 -1.35 -8.77
C LEU A 49 -6.43 -0.60 -9.82
N ASP A 50 -7.75 -0.71 -9.73
CA ASP A 50 -8.68 -0.04 -10.64
C ASP A 50 -8.48 1.49 -10.55
N GLY A 51 -8.39 2.05 -9.34
CA GLY A 51 -8.10 3.48 -9.13
C GLY A 51 -6.74 3.93 -9.69
N LEU A 52 -5.69 3.11 -9.57
CA LEU A 52 -4.39 3.42 -10.17
C LEU A 52 -4.43 3.36 -11.70
N VAL A 53 -5.20 2.44 -12.29
CA VAL A 53 -5.33 2.30 -13.74
C VAL A 53 -6.05 3.50 -14.35
N GLU A 54 -7.05 4.06 -13.68
CA GLU A 54 -7.74 5.28 -14.10
C GLU A 54 -6.78 6.46 -14.32
N GLU A 55 -5.73 6.57 -13.48
CA GLU A 55 -4.76 7.66 -13.52
C GLU A 55 -3.42 7.27 -14.17
N LEU A 56 -3.28 6.03 -14.66
CA LEU A 56 -2.02 5.43 -15.11
C LEU A 56 -1.31 6.23 -16.21
N THR A 57 -2.08 6.81 -17.13
CA THR A 57 -1.52 7.64 -18.22
C THR A 57 -0.76 8.85 -17.67
N MET A 58 -1.27 9.46 -16.59
CA MET A 58 -0.61 10.60 -15.93
C MET A 58 0.49 10.13 -14.99
N LEU A 59 0.29 9.04 -14.26
CA LEU A 59 1.30 8.46 -13.36
C LEU A 59 2.59 8.05 -14.09
N ARG A 60 2.50 7.70 -15.38
CA ARG A 60 3.67 7.36 -16.23
C ARG A 60 4.39 8.58 -16.81
N ARG A 61 3.85 9.80 -16.65
CA ARG A 61 4.50 11.02 -17.16
C ARG A 61 5.54 11.52 -16.15
N PRO A 62 6.66 12.09 -16.62
CA PRO A 62 7.60 12.72 -15.72
C PRO A 62 6.93 13.90 -15.00
N VAL A 63 7.23 14.04 -13.70
CA VAL A 63 6.87 15.26 -12.97
C VAL A 63 7.76 16.41 -13.42
N GLY A 64 7.23 17.64 -13.39
CA GLY A 64 7.93 18.84 -13.83
C GLY A 64 7.85 19.96 -12.80
N ALA A 65 7.84 21.23 -13.22
CA ALA A 65 7.72 22.36 -12.31
C ALA A 65 6.28 22.57 -11.77
N ALA A 66 5.26 22.13 -12.51
CA ALA A 66 3.86 22.20 -12.09
C ALA A 66 3.42 20.90 -11.41
N TYR A 67 2.91 20.99 -10.17
CA TYR A 67 2.52 19.82 -9.38
C TYR A 67 1.36 19.08 -10.05
N PRO A 68 1.47 17.76 -10.30
CA PRO A 68 0.40 17.03 -10.95
C PRO A 68 -0.80 16.88 -10.02
N MET A 69 -2.00 17.08 -10.55
CA MET A 69 -3.24 16.91 -9.79
C MET A 69 -3.80 15.51 -10.04
N PHE A 70 -3.78 14.68 -8.99
CA PHE A 70 -4.37 13.34 -8.97
C PHE A 70 -5.61 13.31 -8.08
N GLN A 71 -6.55 12.41 -8.37
CA GLN A 71 -7.78 12.22 -7.59
C GLN A 71 -7.62 11.16 -6.51
N GLY A 72 -6.98 10.04 -6.85
CA GLY A 72 -6.78 8.91 -5.96
C GLY A 72 -5.72 9.19 -4.89
N PRO A 73 -5.94 8.77 -3.63
CA PRO A 73 -5.00 9.02 -2.54
C PRO A 73 -3.62 8.40 -2.79
N VAL A 74 -3.57 7.16 -3.32
CA VAL A 74 -2.30 6.49 -3.64
C VAL A 74 -1.52 7.26 -4.72
N ALA A 75 -2.20 7.73 -5.77
CA ALA A 75 -1.59 8.54 -6.83
C ALA A 75 -1.07 9.88 -6.30
N GLN A 76 -1.80 10.52 -5.38
CA GLN A 76 -1.36 11.74 -4.69
C GLN A 76 -0.12 11.49 -3.83
N ASP A 77 -0.05 10.36 -3.12
CA ASP A 77 1.09 9.98 -2.29
C ASP A 77 2.33 9.67 -3.14
N MET A 78 2.15 8.94 -4.25
CA MET A 78 3.20 8.72 -5.25
C MET A 78 3.77 10.04 -5.78
N ALA A 79 2.89 10.97 -6.16
CA ALA A 79 3.29 12.30 -6.63
C ALA A 79 4.09 13.06 -5.56
N ARG A 80 3.61 13.04 -4.31
CA ARG A 80 4.26 13.72 -3.18
C ARG A 80 5.66 13.16 -2.92
N ALA A 81 5.81 11.85 -3.01
CA ALA A 81 7.09 11.17 -2.79
C ALA A 81 8.14 11.53 -3.85
N VAL A 82 7.74 11.60 -5.13
CA VAL A 82 8.68 11.88 -6.24
C VAL A 82 8.92 13.38 -6.47
N TRP A 83 8.00 14.24 -6.03
CA TRP A 83 8.04 15.69 -6.32
C TRP A 83 9.35 16.39 -5.91
N PRO A 84 9.98 16.09 -4.76
CA PRO A 84 11.28 16.68 -4.40
C PRO A 84 12.39 16.43 -5.43
N HIS A 85 12.25 15.38 -6.26
CA HIS A 85 13.23 14.96 -7.28
C HIS A 85 12.90 15.43 -8.71
N ARG A 86 11.95 16.36 -8.86
CA ARG A 86 11.43 16.83 -10.16
C ARG A 86 12.43 17.52 -11.11
N ASP A 87 13.62 17.87 -10.61
CA ASP A 87 14.67 18.45 -11.45
C ASP A 87 15.37 17.38 -12.31
N ASP A 88 15.19 16.10 -11.98
CA ASP A 88 15.63 14.94 -12.75
C ASP A 88 14.45 14.25 -13.47
N PHE A 89 14.75 13.32 -14.37
CA PHE A 89 13.72 12.45 -14.96
C PHE A 89 13.18 11.49 -13.90
N ILE A 90 11.98 11.79 -13.37
CA ILE A 90 11.26 10.90 -12.46
C ILE A 90 9.76 10.93 -12.75
N THR A 91 9.11 9.78 -12.65
CA THR A 91 7.64 9.65 -12.79
C THR A 91 7.06 9.17 -11.46
N PRO A 92 5.79 9.48 -11.14
CA PRO A 92 5.12 8.93 -9.95
C PRO A 92 5.22 7.40 -9.84
N MET A 93 5.30 6.66 -10.96
CA MET A 93 5.49 5.20 -10.95
C MET A 93 6.72 4.74 -10.16
N ALA A 94 7.73 5.60 -9.96
CA ALA A 94 8.91 5.28 -9.16
C ALA A 94 8.58 5.00 -7.67
N ALA A 95 7.45 5.50 -7.17
CA ALA A 95 7.02 5.34 -5.78
C ALA A 95 5.85 4.35 -5.60
N VAL A 96 5.46 3.62 -6.66
CA VAL A 96 4.22 2.81 -6.66
C VAL A 96 4.22 1.72 -5.57
N ALA A 97 5.33 1.00 -5.40
CA ALA A 97 5.35 -0.16 -4.53
C ALA A 97 5.23 0.26 -3.04
N GLY A 98 6.03 1.23 -2.61
CA GLY A 98 5.93 1.86 -1.29
C GLY A 98 4.58 2.52 -1.02
N ALA A 99 4.06 3.34 -1.95
CA ALA A 99 2.77 4.02 -1.76
C ALA A 99 1.61 3.03 -1.61
N VAL A 100 1.64 1.90 -2.33
CA VAL A 100 0.64 0.83 -2.19
C VAL A 100 0.79 0.12 -0.84
N ALA A 101 2.02 -0.18 -0.41
CA ALA A 101 2.27 -0.81 0.88
C ALA A 101 1.75 0.06 2.04
N ASP A 102 2.05 1.37 2.00
CA ASP A 102 1.56 2.34 2.98
C ASP A 102 0.04 2.40 2.97
N ALA A 103 -0.59 2.56 1.81
CA ALA A 103 -2.04 2.70 1.72
C ALA A 103 -2.80 1.48 2.24
N VAL A 104 -2.33 0.27 1.92
CA VAL A 104 -2.93 -0.98 2.41
C VAL A 104 -2.69 -1.13 3.92
N LEU A 105 -1.51 -0.79 4.43
CA LEU A 105 -1.24 -0.82 5.86
C LEU A 105 -2.16 0.15 6.62
N GLN A 106 -2.27 1.39 6.14
CA GLN A 106 -3.14 2.41 6.75
C GLN A 106 -4.60 1.97 6.75
N ALA A 107 -5.08 1.36 5.66
CA ALA A 107 -6.41 0.78 5.61
C ALA A 107 -6.59 -0.37 6.61
N ALA A 108 -5.59 -1.25 6.74
CA ALA A 108 -5.63 -2.38 7.65
C ALA A 108 -5.67 -1.97 9.12
N ILE A 109 -4.94 -0.92 9.52
CA ILE A 109 -4.84 -0.50 10.93
C ILE A 109 -5.93 0.50 11.33
N LYS A 110 -6.71 1.01 10.37
CA LYS A 110 -7.72 2.03 10.63
C LYS A 110 -8.77 1.55 11.64
N ASP A 111 -8.90 2.31 12.73
CA ASP A 111 -9.82 2.02 13.83
C ASP A 111 -9.58 0.63 14.46
N ARG A 112 -8.34 0.11 14.40
CA ARG A 112 -7.92 -1.18 14.98
C ARG A 112 -6.97 -0.99 16.15
N THR A 113 -6.91 -2.00 17.02
CA THR A 113 -5.95 -2.07 18.13
C THR A 113 -4.94 -3.18 17.87
N LEU A 114 -3.81 -2.82 17.27
CA LEU A 114 -2.71 -3.73 16.93
C LEU A 114 -1.44 -3.33 17.68
N GLU A 115 -0.54 -4.27 17.90
CA GLU A 115 0.75 -4.03 18.54
C GLU A 115 1.80 -3.56 17.53
N LYS A 116 1.85 -4.23 16.39
CA LYS A 116 2.75 -3.95 15.27
C LYS A 116 2.28 -4.66 14.01
N GLY A 117 2.88 -4.36 12.88
CA GLY A 117 2.64 -5.07 11.63
C GLY A 117 3.39 -4.48 10.47
N TYR A 118 3.33 -5.17 9.33
CA TYR A 118 3.93 -4.69 8.11
C TYR A 118 3.15 -5.11 6.87
N VAL A 119 3.32 -4.36 5.80
CA VAL A 119 2.92 -4.72 4.43
C VAL A 119 4.18 -4.65 3.57
N ASN A 120 4.58 -5.78 2.99
CA ASN A 120 5.70 -5.88 2.06
C ASN A 120 5.17 -5.97 0.63
N ASN A 121 5.64 -5.08 -0.24
CA ASN A 121 5.36 -5.06 -1.68
C ASN A 121 6.67 -5.17 -2.49
N GLY A 122 7.34 -6.32 -2.38
CA GLY A 122 8.62 -6.59 -3.01
C GLY A 122 9.78 -5.90 -2.29
N GLY A 123 10.31 -4.83 -2.88
CA GLY A 123 11.44 -4.08 -2.33
C GLY A 123 11.06 -3.05 -1.25
N ASP A 124 9.78 -2.67 -1.18
CA ASP A 124 9.28 -1.65 -0.26
C ASP A 124 8.43 -2.28 0.85
N ILE A 125 8.63 -1.81 2.09
CA ILE A 125 7.93 -2.32 3.28
C ILE A 125 7.39 -1.15 4.11
N ALA A 126 6.07 -1.12 4.28
CA ALA A 126 5.41 -0.23 5.22
C ALA A 126 5.35 -0.89 6.61
N LEU A 127 5.63 -0.12 7.67
CA LEU A 127 5.69 -0.61 9.05
C LEU A 127 4.72 0.16 9.95
N TYR A 128 4.02 -0.58 10.82
CA TYR A 128 3.27 -0.03 11.94
C TYR A 128 3.87 -0.55 13.25
N LEU A 129 4.13 0.38 14.17
CA LEU A 129 4.60 0.08 15.53
C LEU A 129 3.77 0.91 16.51
N SER A 130 3.05 0.27 17.42
CA SER A 130 2.46 0.95 18.57
C SER A 130 3.56 1.52 19.49
N PRO A 131 3.26 2.51 20.37
CA PRO A 131 4.24 3.06 21.28
C PRO A 131 4.96 1.98 22.09
N GLY A 132 6.29 1.93 21.97
CA GLY A 132 7.15 0.96 22.68
C GLY A 132 7.32 -0.39 21.96
N ALA A 133 6.63 -0.63 20.84
CA ALA A 133 6.84 -1.82 20.03
C ALA A 133 8.13 -1.74 19.20
N SER A 134 8.70 -2.91 18.89
CA SER A 134 9.87 -3.07 18.02
C SER A 134 9.67 -4.21 17.02
N LEU A 135 10.33 -4.08 15.87
CA LEU A 135 10.49 -5.13 14.88
C LEU A 135 11.90 -5.71 15.04
N ASN A 136 11.98 -7.03 15.29
CA ASN A 136 13.23 -7.75 15.53
C ASN A 136 13.45 -8.78 14.42
#